data_AF-A0A1D6I1Y5-F1
#
_entry.id   AF-A0A1D6I1Y5-F1
#
_cell.length_a   1.000
_cell.length_b   1.000
_cell.length_c   1.000
_cell.angle_alpha   90.00
_cell.angle_beta   90.00
_cell.angle_gamma   90.00
#
_symmetry.space_group_name_H-M   'P 1'
#
loop_
_entity.id
_entity.type
_entity.pdbx_description
1 polymer ?
#
loop_
_entity_poly.entity_id
_entity_poly.type
_entity_poly.pdbx_seq_one_letter_code
_entity_poly.pdbx_strand_id
1 'polypeptide(L)'
;MATTTAAARWSFPARLQLLTSRRFCFPASSAAPPSSVAGFSWADALRVAGDGGRGDESDLSGYFRKVKSCNRGMDKKGQFVKFSVEDQVVGYIHKGFIEHIRDFHDVFTIVMDDNGSNTVEHVSLQSSLRTPEDRTHAIGSVIKSLGELIPGIRNELYPVTSSYGMPVYFSLERAAAPYFGIKAYGVHMNGYVEKDGQKFLWIGKRSDVKQTYPGMLDHLVAGGLVCIFIL
;
A
#
# COMPACT_ATOMS: atom_id res chain seq x y z
N MET A 1 -21.29 -11.81 -62.63
CA MET A 1 -21.41 -12.35 -61.25
C MET A 1 -20.68 -11.39 -60.33
N ALA A 2 -21.42 -10.54 -59.64
CA ALA A 2 -20.89 -9.55 -58.69
C ALA A 2 -21.37 -9.95 -57.29
N THR A 3 -20.44 -10.13 -56.36
CA THR A 3 -20.72 -10.54 -54.98
C THR A 3 -20.57 -9.32 -54.08
N THR A 4 -21.69 -8.87 -53.51
CA THR A 4 -21.75 -7.76 -52.56
C THR A 4 -21.55 -8.30 -51.14
N THR A 5 -20.52 -7.82 -50.44
CA THR A 5 -20.23 -8.12 -49.04
C THR A 5 -21.11 -7.27 -48.13
N ALA A 6 -21.96 -7.90 -47.31
CA ALA A 6 -22.78 -7.21 -46.31
C ALA A 6 -21.99 -7.03 -45.00
N ALA A 7 -21.83 -5.78 -44.57
CA ALA A 7 -21.26 -5.41 -43.29
C ALA A 7 -22.28 -5.61 -42.15
N ALA A 8 -21.95 -6.45 -41.17
CA ALA A 8 -22.76 -6.62 -39.96
C ALA A 8 -22.59 -5.41 -39.04
N ARG A 9 -23.71 -4.69 -38.81
CA ARG A 9 -23.82 -3.62 -37.81
C ARG A 9 -23.88 -4.24 -36.42
N TRP A 10 -22.92 -3.92 -35.56
CA TRP A 10 -23.03 -4.15 -34.12
C TRP A 10 -23.73 -2.96 -33.47
N SER A 11 -24.84 -3.23 -32.81
CA SER A 11 -25.67 -2.28 -32.08
C SER A 11 -25.22 -2.24 -30.62
N PHE A 12 -24.76 -1.09 -30.14
CA PHE A 12 -24.53 -0.84 -28.71
C PHE A 12 -25.87 -0.58 -28.01
N PRO A 13 -26.17 -1.18 -26.85
CA PRO A 13 -27.22 -0.65 -25.99
C PRO A 13 -26.67 0.55 -25.20
N ALA A 14 -27.17 1.73 -25.56
CA ALA A 14 -26.99 2.97 -24.85
C ALA A 14 -27.75 2.94 -23.52
N ARG A 15 -27.04 3.02 -22.38
CA ARG A 15 -27.59 3.58 -21.13
C ARG A 15 -26.49 3.96 -20.12
N LEU A 16 -25.69 4.98 -20.44
CA LEU A 16 -24.89 5.66 -19.42
C LEU A 16 -25.73 6.81 -18.85
N GLN A 17 -26.48 6.54 -17.79
CA GLN A 17 -27.13 7.61 -17.03
C GLN A 17 -26.05 8.33 -16.21
N LEU A 18 -25.84 9.61 -16.52
CA LEU A 18 -25.03 10.53 -15.72
C LEU A 18 -25.56 10.54 -14.28
N LEU A 19 -24.80 9.94 -13.36
CA LEU A 19 -24.93 10.26 -11.95
C LEU A 19 -24.30 11.63 -11.73
N THR A 20 -25.18 12.58 -11.43
CA THR A 20 -24.88 13.95 -11.03
C THR A 20 -23.78 13.97 -9.98
N SER A 21 -22.70 14.70 -10.28
CA SER A 21 -21.62 15.04 -9.36
C SER A 21 -22.21 15.62 -8.06
N ARG A 22 -22.27 14.81 -7.01
CA ARG A 22 -22.42 15.33 -5.65
C ARG A 22 -21.08 15.95 -5.30
N ARG A 23 -21.01 17.28 -5.36
CA ARG A 23 -19.96 18.04 -4.68
C ARG A 23 -20.06 17.74 -3.19
N PHE A 24 -19.19 16.89 -2.69
CA PHE A 24 -19.03 16.68 -1.27
C PHE A 24 -18.15 17.81 -0.72
N CYS A 25 -18.77 18.74 0.01
CA CYS A 25 -18.06 19.64 0.90
C CYS A 25 -17.50 18.81 2.05
N PHE A 26 -16.18 18.64 2.08
CA PHE A 26 -15.48 18.22 3.28
C PHE A 26 -15.46 19.38 4.27
N PRO A 27 -15.71 19.17 5.57
CA PRO A 27 -15.21 20.12 6.55
C PRO A 27 -13.68 20.09 6.45
N ALA A 28 -13.09 21.23 6.12
CA ALA A 28 -11.65 21.39 6.16
C ALA A 28 -11.19 21.07 7.59
N SER A 29 -10.67 19.84 7.78
CA SER A 29 -9.88 19.54 8.97
C SER A 29 -8.71 20.49 8.90
N SER A 30 -8.69 21.45 9.82
CA SER A 30 -7.59 22.36 10.12
C SER A 30 -6.27 21.73 9.70
N ALA A 31 -5.74 22.16 8.56
CA ALA A 31 -4.39 21.86 8.19
C ALA A 31 -3.55 22.53 9.28
N ALA A 32 -2.98 21.71 10.16
CA ALA A 32 -1.89 22.17 10.99
C ALA A 32 -0.90 22.87 10.05
N PRO A 33 -0.40 24.07 10.42
CA PRO A 33 0.60 24.74 9.61
C PRO A 33 1.72 23.75 9.34
N PRO A 34 2.36 23.76 8.15
CA PRO A 34 3.51 22.93 7.92
C PRO A 34 4.48 23.27 9.04
N SER A 35 4.64 22.36 10.00
CA SER A 35 5.79 22.39 10.86
C SER A 35 6.93 22.34 9.85
N SER A 36 7.77 23.38 9.85
CA SER A 36 9.05 23.32 9.18
C SER A 36 9.73 22.10 9.78
N VAL A 37 9.61 20.95 9.11
CA VAL A 37 10.37 19.77 9.46
C VAL A 37 11.79 20.23 9.25
N ALA A 38 12.48 20.57 10.33
CA ALA A 38 13.90 20.83 10.29
C ALA A 38 14.50 19.55 9.72
N GLY A 39 14.80 19.56 8.42
CA GLY A 39 15.22 18.38 7.70
C GLY A 39 16.55 17.92 8.27
N PHE A 40 16.67 16.64 8.59
CA PHE A 40 17.93 16.07 9.02
C PHE A 40 18.95 16.24 7.88
N SER A 41 19.98 17.05 8.14
CA SER A 41 21.00 17.42 7.16
C SER A 41 22.30 16.64 7.38
N TRP A 42 23.22 16.73 6.42
CA TRP A 42 24.57 16.18 6.64
C TRP A 42 25.31 16.89 7.76
N ALA A 43 24.98 18.16 8.07
CA ALA A 43 25.54 18.85 9.23
C ALA A 43 25.04 18.23 10.55
N ASP A 44 23.78 17.77 10.60
CA ASP A 44 23.27 17.02 11.75
C ASP A 44 23.98 15.68 11.90
N ALA A 45 24.13 14.93 10.80
CA ALA A 45 24.85 13.65 10.81
C ALA A 45 26.29 13.79 11.30
N LEU A 46 27.01 14.81 10.81
CA LEU A 46 28.39 15.08 11.22
C LEU A 46 28.48 15.57 12.66
N ARG A 47 27.50 16.35 13.15
CA ARG A 47 27.42 16.71 14.57
C ARG A 47 27.28 15.49 15.46
N VAL A 48 26.36 14.58 15.12
CA VAL A 48 26.16 13.33 15.89
C VAL A 48 27.41 12.46 15.85
N ALA A 49 28.07 12.36 14.69
CA ALA A 49 29.33 11.61 14.58
C ALA A 49 30.49 12.26 15.35
N GLY A 50 30.53 13.60 15.40
CA GLY A 50 31.59 14.37 16.06
C GLY A 50 31.48 14.43 17.59
N ASP A 51 30.30 14.16 18.18
CA ASP A 51 30.11 14.17 19.64
C ASP A 51 30.69 12.92 20.34
N GLY A 52 31.45 12.09 19.61
CA GLY A 52 32.34 11.08 20.17
C GLY A 52 31.66 9.99 20.99
N GLY A 53 30.34 9.77 20.80
CA GLY A 53 29.62 8.74 21.54
C GLY A 53 29.54 9.02 23.04
N ARG A 54 29.23 10.25 23.46
CA ARG A 54 28.96 10.59 24.88
C ARG A 54 27.72 9.88 25.49
N GLY A 55 27.03 9.05 24.72
CA GLY A 55 25.93 8.21 25.20
C GLY A 55 26.44 6.89 25.77
N ASP A 56 25.73 6.36 26.76
CA ASP A 56 25.93 4.99 27.22
C ASP A 56 25.74 4.02 26.03
N GLU A 57 26.81 3.36 25.57
CA GLU A 57 26.74 2.40 24.45
C GLU A 57 25.81 1.21 24.74
N SER A 58 25.50 0.97 26.01
CA SER A 58 24.51 -0.05 26.42
C SER A 58 23.07 0.46 26.41
N ASP A 59 22.84 1.76 26.22
CA ASP A 59 21.50 2.34 26.12
C ASP A 59 20.83 2.01 24.78
N LEU A 60 20.01 0.96 24.80
CA LEU A 60 19.21 0.54 23.66
C LEU A 60 17.80 1.18 23.62
N SER A 61 17.50 2.14 24.50
CA SER A 61 16.15 2.71 24.63
C SER A 61 15.65 3.36 23.33
N GLY A 62 16.56 3.99 22.57
CA GLY A 62 16.28 4.55 21.25
C GLY A 62 15.82 3.49 20.24
N TYR A 63 16.51 2.34 20.18
CA TYR A 63 16.16 1.23 19.30
C TYR A 63 14.80 0.65 19.69
N PHE A 64 14.56 0.37 20.97
CA PHE A 64 13.27 -0.15 21.43
C PHE A 64 12.11 0.81 21.18
N ARG A 65 12.33 2.12 21.31
CA ARG A 65 11.32 3.13 20.93
C ARG A 65 10.97 3.04 19.45
N LYS A 66 11.96 2.85 18.58
CA LYS A 66 11.73 2.70 17.13
C LYS A 66 11.00 1.39 16.81
N VAL A 67 11.37 0.27 17.43
CA VAL A 67 10.66 -1.02 17.30
C VAL A 67 9.20 -0.88 17.71
N LYS A 68 8.92 -0.25 18.86
CA LYS A 68 7.54 0.01 19.32
C LYS A 68 6.78 0.90 18.34
N SER A 69 7.41 1.96 17.81
CA SER A 69 6.80 2.86 16.83
C SER A 69 6.41 2.14 15.53
N CYS A 70 7.24 1.21 15.05
CA CYS A 70 6.95 0.39 13.86
C CYS A 70 5.84 -0.65 14.09
N ASN A 71 5.57 -1.05 15.35
CA ASN A 71 4.56 -2.03 15.74
C ASN A 71 3.34 -1.40 16.44
N ARG A 72 3.06 -0.13 16.15
CA ARG A 72 1.91 0.60 16.71
C ARG A 72 0.56 0.12 16.13
N GLY A 73 -0.53 0.44 16.81
CA GLY A 73 -1.90 0.23 16.29
C GLY A 73 -2.51 -1.14 16.59
N MET A 74 -1.85 -1.97 17.40
CA MET A 74 -2.41 -3.25 17.85
C MET A 74 -3.68 -3.09 18.70
N ASP A 75 -3.79 -1.99 19.43
CA ASP A 75 -5.00 -1.54 20.13
C ASP A 75 -6.18 -1.33 19.18
N LYS A 76 -5.93 -1.02 17.91
CA LYS A 76 -6.95 -0.76 16.88
C LYS A 76 -7.31 -1.99 16.06
N LYS A 77 -6.81 -3.18 16.40
CA LYS A 77 -7.06 -4.41 15.62
C LYS A 77 -8.54 -4.67 15.36
N GLY A 78 -9.42 -4.36 16.33
CA GLY A 78 -10.88 -4.50 16.17
C GLY A 78 -11.54 -3.56 15.16
N GLN A 79 -10.81 -2.56 14.64
CA GLN A 79 -11.27 -1.66 13.58
C GLN A 79 -11.01 -2.22 12.17
N PHE A 80 -10.32 -3.36 12.07
CA PHE A 80 -10.00 -4.01 10.81
C PHE A 80 -10.74 -5.32 10.67
N VAL A 81 -11.03 -5.67 9.42
CA VAL A 81 -11.75 -6.88 9.01
C VAL A 81 -10.83 -7.69 8.10
N LYS A 82 -10.89 -9.02 8.20
CA LYS A 82 -10.05 -9.90 7.37
C LYS A 82 -10.40 -9.70 5.90
N PHE A 83 -9.38 -9.62 5.06
CA PHE A 83 -9.50 -9.68 3.60
C PHE A 83 -8.96 -11.03 3.12
N SER A 84 -9.82 -11.83 2.50
CA SER A 84 -9.49 -13.20 2.09
C SER A 84 -9.65 -13.44 0.59
N VAL A 85 -8.83 -14.36 0.07
CA VAL A 85 -8.94 -14.90 -1.29
C VAL A 85 -8.74 -16.40 -1.17
N GLU A 86 -9.65 -17.21 -1.73
CA GLU A 86 -9.58 -18.69 -1.64
C GLU A 86 -9.38 -19.19 -0.19
N ASP A 87 -10.16 -18.65 0.75
CA ASP A 87 -10.09 -18.95 2.19
C ASP A 87 -8.76 -18.59 2.89
N GLN A 88 -7.84 -17.92 2.18
CA GLN A 88 -6.57 -17.47 2.72
C GLN A 88 -6.63 -15.98 3.06
N VAL A 89 -6.25 -15.63 4.29
CA VAL A 89 -6.17 -14.23 4.70
C VAL A 89 -4.94 -13.59 4.05
N VAL A 90 -5.19 -12.63 3.17
CA VAL A 90 -4.14 -11.91 2.43
C VAL A 90 -3.94 -10.48 2.94
N GLY A 91 -4.86 -9.97 3.75
CA GLY A 91 -4.75 -8.64 4.34
C GLY A 91 -5.85 -8.32 5.35
N TYR A 92 -5.92 -7.06 5.72
CA TYR A 92 -6.87 -6.52 6.69
C TYR A 92 -7.35 -5.14 6.25
N ILE A 93 -8.65 -5.01 6.00
CA ILE A 93 -9.27 -3.75 5.54
C ILE A 93 -9.86 -3.02 6.74
N HIS A 94 -9.59 -1.71 6.84
CA HIS A 94 -10.23 -0.88 7.85
C HIS A 94 -11.73 -0.75 7.60
N LYS A 95 -12.57 -0.89 8.63
CA LYS A 95 -14.04 -0.84 8.52
C LYS A 95 -14.56 0.38 7.75
N GLY A 96 -13.97 1.56 7.99
CA GLY A 96 -14.35 2.78 7.26
C GLY A 96 -14.03 2.76 5.75
N PHE A 97 -13.03 1.99 5.32
CA PHE A 97 -12.72 1.82 3.89
C PHE A 97 -13.69 0.87 3.19
N ILE A 98 -14.30 -0.07 3.93
CA ILE A 98 -15.29 -1.01 3.39
C ILE A 98 -16.47 -0.27 2.75
N GLU A 99 -16.92 0.84 3.35
CA GLU A 99 -18.01 1.67 2.80
C GLU A 99 -17.71 2.18 1.38
N HIS A 100 -16.43 2.34 1.01
CA HIS A 100 -16.03 2.85 -0.30
C HIS A 100 -15.94 1.74 -1.35
N ILE A 101 -15.79 0.49 -0.93
CA ILE A 101 -15.70 -0.67 -1.83
C ILE A 101 -17.00 -1.49 -1.88
N ARG A 102 -17.97 -1.20 -1.01
CA ARG A 102 -19.24 -1.95 -0.88
C ARG A 102 -20.07 -1.98 -2.15
N ASP A 103 -20.03 -0.92 -2.95
CA ASP A 103 -20.84 -0.83 -4.17
C ASP A 103 -20.28 -1.66 -5.34
N PHE A 104 -19.02 -2.10 -5.24
CA PHE A 104 -18.33 -2.94 -6.23
C PHE A 104 -18.61 -4.44 -5.97
N HIS A 105 -19.90 -4.79 -6.01
CA HIS A 105 -20.41 -6.14 -5.76
C HIS A 105 -19.94 -7.18 -6.78
N ASP A 106 -19.50 -6.74 -7.96
CA ASP A 106 -18.87 -7.56 -9.00
C ASP A 106 -17.43 -7.95 -8.67
N VAL A 107 -16.81 -7.28 -7.68
CA VAL A 107 -15.42 -7.53 -7.26
C VAL A 107 -15.35 -8.08 -5.84
N PHE A 108 -16.12 -7.52 -4.91
CA PHE A 108 -16.06 -7.87 -3.49
C PHE A 108 -17.34 -8.54 -3.00
N THR A 109 -17.16 -9.54 -2.13
CA THR A 109 -18.20 -10.12 -1.30
C THR A 109 -17.96 -9.66 0.14
N ILE A 110 -18.95 -8.99 0.74
CA ILE A 110 -18.89 -8.54 2.14
C ILE A 110 -19.77 -9.48 2.95
N VAL A 111 -19.14 -10.28 3.81
CA VAL A 111 -19.84 -11.24 4.66
C VAL A 111 -20.12 -10.60 6.01
N MET A 112 -21.39 -10.63 6.41
CA MET A 112 -21.86 -10.11 7.70
C MET A 112 -21.88 -11.21 8.74
N ASP A 113 -21.77 -10.84 10.02
CA ASP A 113 -21.91 -11.76 11.15
C ASP A 113 -23.37 -12.23 11.30
N ASP A 114 -23.58 -13.55 11.40
CA ASP A 114 -24.89 -14.18 11.56
C ASP A 114 -25.53 -13.93 12.93
N ASN A 115 -24.77 -13.40 13.90
CA ASN A 115 -25.23 -13.17 15.28
C ASN A 115 -26.13 -11.93 15.48
N GLY A 116 -26.68 -11.35 14.40
CA GLY A 116 -27.59 -10.19 14.46
C GLY A 116 -26.90 -8.84 14.75
N SER A 117 -25.58 -8.86 14.92
CA SER A 117 -24.72 -7.68 14.89
C SER A 117 -24.51 -7.29 13.43
N ASN A 118 -24.86 -6.06 13.02
CA ASN A 118 -24.61 -5.54 11.66
C ASN A 118 -23.12 -5.25 11.42
N THR A 119 -22.27 -6.22 11.75
CA THR A 119 -20.81 -6.15 11.69
C THR A 119 -20.31 -7.03 10.57
N VAL A 120 -19.39 -6.48 9.78
CA VAL A 120 -18.69 -7.24 8.74
C VAL A 120 -17.75 -8.24 9.41
N GLU A 121 -17.93 -9.52 9.10
CA GLU A 121 -17.08 -10.62 9.56
C GLU A 121 -15.78 -10.68 8.73
N HIS A 122 -15.92 -10.71 7.41
CA HIS A 122 -14.80 -10.71 6.47
C HIS A 122 -15.19 -10.13 5.10
N VAL A 123 -14.19 -9.72 4.34
CA VAL A 123 -14.32 -9.31 2.94
C VAL A 123 -13.56 -10.30 2.08
N SER A 124 -14.16 -10.78 1.00
CA SER A 124 -13.51 -11.66 0.04
C SER A 124 -13.67 -11.16 -1.39
N LEU A 125 -12.89 -11.71 -2.32
CA LEU A 125 -13.11 -11.49 -3.75
C LEU A 125 -14.23 -12.38 -4.29
N GLN A 126 -14.94 -11.90 -5.30
CA GLN A 126 -15.96 -12.66 -6.00
C GLN A 126 -15.39 -13.97 -6.59
N SER A 127 -16.13 -15.06 -6.45
CA SER A 127 -15.73 -16.39 -6.95
C SER A 127 -15.71 -16.50 -8.47
N SER A 128 -16.32 -15.53 -9.17
CA SER A 128 -16.21 -15.37 -10.62
C SER A 128 -14.81 -14.95 -11.08
N LEU A 129 -14.01 -14.31 -10.21
CA LEU A 129 -12.64 -13.87 -10.49
C LEU A 129 -11.66 -15.03 -10.25
N ARG A 130 -11.51 -15.88 -11.26
CA ARG A 130 -10.82 -17.17 -11.13
C ARG A 130 -9.30 -17.09 -11.23
N THR A 131 -8.78 -16.20 -12.07
CA THR A 131 -7.33 -16.09 -12.29
C THR A 131 -6.72 -14.92 -11.51
N PRO A 132 -5.41 -14.98 -11.17
CA PRO A 132 -4.71 -13.83 -10.62
C PRO A 132 -4.85 -12.56 -11.47
N GLU A 133 -4.84 -12.72 -12.80
CA GLU A 133 -4.97 -11.63 -13.77
C GLU A 133 -6.36 -11.00 -13.73
N ASP A 134 -7.43 -11.81 -13.66
CA ASP A 134 -8.81 -11.30 -13.54
C ASP A 134 -8.97 -10.47 -12.26
N ARG A 135 -8.44 -10.97 -11.14
CA ARG A 135 -8.47 -10.28 -9.84
C ARG A 135 -7.69 -8.98 -9.89
N THR A 136 -6.50 -8.98 -10.48
CA THR A 136 -5.67 -7.78 -10.68
C THR A 136 -6.39 -6.74 -11.52
N HIS A 137 -6.99 -7.12 -12.63
CA HIS A 137 -7.72 -6.20 -13.50
C HIS A 137 -8.98 -5.64 -12.83
N ALA A 138 -9.75 -6.50 -12.15
CA ALA A 138 -10.97 -6.09 -11.46
C ALA A 138 -10.67 -5.08 -10.35
N ILE A 139 -9.75 -5.41 -9.43
CA ILE A 139 -9.37 -4.53 -8.33
C ILE A 139 -8.65 -3.28 -8.86
N GLY A 140 -7.83 -3.40 -9.90
CA GLY A 140 -7.22 -2.24 -10.56
C GLY A 140 -8.25 -1.24 -11.08
N SER A 141 -9.36 -1.74 -11.64
CA SER A 141 -10.48 -0.91 -12.09
C SER A 141 -11.20 -0.22 -10.92
N VAL A 142 -11.36 -0.91 -9.79
CA VAL A 142 -11.89 -0.31 -8.55
C VAL A 142 -10.96 0.80 -8.05
N ILE A 143 -9.66 0.52 -7.89
CA ILE A 143 -8.66 1.50 -7.42
C ILE A 143 -8.69 2.76 -8.29
N LYS A 144 -8.73 2.59 -9.62
CA LYS A 144 -8.85 3.70 -10.56
C LYS A 144 -10.13 4.52 -10.34
N SER A 145 -11.24 3.86 -10.05
CA SER A 145 -12.54 4.51 -9.79
C SER A 145 -12.56 5.26 -8.46
N LEU A 146 -11.81 4.79 -7.46
CA LEU A 146 -11.67 5.45 -6.15
C LEU A 146 -10.85 6.76 -6.23
N GLY A 147 -10.01 6.93 -7.26
CA GLY A 147 -9.30 8.18 -7.54
C GLY A 147 -8.48 8.70 -6.35
N GLU A 148 -8.72 9.96 -5.98
CA GLU A 148 -8.00 10.67 -4.91
C GLU A 148 -8.11 10.02 -3.51
N LEU A 149 -9.03 9.07 -3.32
CA LEU A 149 -9.08 8.30 -2.07
C LEU A 149 -7.81 7.45 -1.86
N ILE A 150 -7.18 7.02 -2.95
CA ILE A 150 -5.90 6.30 -2.97
C ILE A 150 -4.87 7.17 -3.72
N PRO A 151 -4.31 8.20 -3.06
CA PRO A 151 -3.38 9.10 -3.71
C PRO A 151 -2.03 8.43 -3.96
N GLY A 152 -1.26 8.99 -4.90
CA GLY A 152 0.14 8.60 -5.10
C GLY A 152 0.32 7.29 -5.86
N ILE A 153 -0.57 6.98 -6.81
CA ILE A 153 -0.43 5.87 -7.77
C ILE A 153 0.95 5.88 -8.43
N ARG A 154 1.58 4.70 -8.52
CA ARG A 154 2.97 4.56 -8.99
C ARG A 154 3.10 3.70 -10.23
N ASN A 155 2.00 3.06 -10.67
CA ASN A 155 2.01 2.03 -11.70
C ASN A 155 2.98 0.89 -11.32
N GLU A 156 2.98 0.53 -10.04
CA GLU A 156 3.88 -0.45 -9.45
C GLU A 156 3.05 -1.48 -8.71
N LEU A 157 3.06 -2.72 -9.19
CA LEU A 157 2.24 -3.79 -8.63
C LEU A 157 3.02 -4.58 -7.58
N TYR A 158 2.45 -4.69 -6.39
CA TYR A 158 2.91 -5.59 -5.33
C TYR A 158 2.19 -6.93 -5.43
N PRO A 159 2.90 -8.05 -5.19
CA PRO A 159 2.26 -9.35 -5.13
C PRO A 159 1.42 -9.46 -3.85
N VAL A 160 0.20 -9.98 -3.97
CA VAL A 160 -0.65 -10.29 -2.83
C VAL A 160 -0.53 -11.77 -2.51
N THR A 161 0.11 -12.08 -1.38
CA THR A 161 0.34 -13.44 -0.90
C THR A 161 -0.12 -13.57 0.56
N SER A 162 -0.36 -14.81 1.00
CA SER A 162 -0.68 -15.07 2.42
C SER A 162 0.56 -14.99 3.31
N SER A 163 1.74 -15.36 2.79
CA SER A 163 3.04 -15.16 3.43
C SER A 163 4.17 -15.15 2.39
N TYR A 164 5.41 -14.89 2.84
CA TYR A 164 6.56 -14.80 1.93
C TYR A 164 6.84 -16.16 1.30
N GLY A 165 7.05 -16.18 -0.02
CA GLY A 165 7.31 -17.42 -0.78
C GLY A 165 6.05 -18.24 -1.10
N MET A 166 4.87 -17.85 -0.61
CA MET A 166 3.61 -18.49 -0.99
C MET A 166 3.13 -18.01 -2.36
N PRO A 167 2.22 -18.76 -3.01
CA PRO A 167 1.63 -18.36 -4.28
C PRO A 167 1.04 -16.94 -4.25
N VAL A 168 1.15 -16.26 -5.39
CA VAL A 168 0.57 -14.94 -5.61
C VAL A 168 -0.88 -15.12 -6.03
N TYR A 169 -1.82 -14.60 -5.22
CA TYR A 169 -3.25 -14.68 -5.50
C TYR A 169 -3.68 -13.69 -6.57
N PHE A 170 -3.04 -12.52 -6.59
CA PHE A 170 -3.17 -11.43 -7.56
C PHE A 170 -2.10 -10.37 -7.26
N SER A 171 -1.96 -9.37 -8.12
CA SER A 171 -1.14 -8.19 -7.90
C SER A 171 -1.99 -6.93 -7.64
N LEU A 172 -1.51 -6.06 -6.76
CA LEU A 172 -2.19 -4.85 -6.29
C LEU A 172 -1.30 -3.61 -6.48
N GLU A 173 -1.86 -2.48 -6.91
CA GLU A 173 -1.13 -1.21 -6.96
C GLU A 173 -0.54 -0.84 -5.59
N ARG A 174 0.75 -0.50 -5.57
CA ARG A 174 1.53 -0.20 -4.36
C ARG A 174 0.88 0.87 -3.49
N ALA A 175 0.29 1.90 -4.10
CA ALA A 175 -0.42 2.94 -3.34
C ALA A 175 -1.64 2.40 -2.57
N ALA A 176 -2.27 1.34 -3.05
CA ALA A 176 -3.43 0.71 -2.42
C ALA A 176 -3.05 -0.29 -1.32
N ALA A 177 -1.79 -0.74 -1.24
CA ALA A 177 -1.36 -1.76 -0.28
C ALA A 177 -1.74 -1.45 1.19
N PRO A 178 -1.62 -0.20 1.70
CA PRO A 178 -2.04 0.13 3.07
C PRO A 178 -3.55 0.05 3.30
N TYR A 179 -4.37 0.25 2.26
CA TYR A 179 -5.84 0.24 2.35
C TYR A 179 -6.41 -1.17 2.41
N PHE A 180 -5.78 -2.10 1.68
CA PHE A 180 -6.10 -3.52 1.72
C PHE A 180 -5.35 -4.26 2.84
N GLY A 181 -4.40 -3.59 3.51
CA GLY A 181 -3.62 -4.14 4.60
C GLY A 181 -2.85 -5.41 4.21
N ILE A 182 -2.41 -5.48 2.96
CA ILE A 182 -1.63 -6.63 2.47
C ILE A 182 -0.24 -6.64 3.08
N LYS A 183 0.40 -7.81 3.07
CA LYS A 183 1.83 -7.92 3.38
C LYS A 183 2.63 -7.36 2.20
N ALA A 184 3.45 -6.35 2.46
CA ALA A 184 4.41 -5.82 1.50
C ALA A 184 5.81 -6.32 1.85
N TYR A 185 6.58 -6.68 0.83
CA TYR A 185 7.95 -7.14 0.97
C TYR A 185 8.92 -6.14 0.38
N GLY A 186 10.18 -6.18 0.82
CA GLY A 186 11.22 -5.28 0.35
C GLY A 186 12.60 -5.84 0.63
N VAL A 187 13.58 -5.34 -0.12
CA VAL A 187 14.99 -5.68 0.02
C VAL A 187 15.73 -4.46 0.53
N HIS A 188 16.60 -4.69 1.51
CA HIS A 188 17.47 -3.67 2.08
C HIS A 188 18.89 -4.20 2.16
N MET A 189 19.87 -3.42 1.71
CA MET A 189 21.28 -3.80 1.69
C MET A 189 22.12 -2.83 2.50
N ASN A 190 22.85 -3.37 3.46
CA ASN A 190 23.89 -2.66 4.19
C ASN A 190 25.21 -2.82 3.45
N GLY A 191 25.80 -1.71 2.99
CA GLY A 191 27.15 -1.70 2.44
C GLY A 191 28.10 -1.07 3.42
N TYR A 192 29.21 -1.73 3.73
CA TYR A 192 30.25 -1.18 4.59
C TYR A 192 31.63 -1.36 3.97
N VAL A 193 32.58 -0.56 4.43
CA VAL A 193 34.00 -0.66 4.09
C VAL A 193 34.83 -0.68 5.37
N GLU A 194 35.98 -1.32 5.31
CA GLU A 194 36.96 -1.30 6.39
C GLU A 194 38.13 -0.40 6.00
N LYS A 195 38.47 0.54 6.89
CA LYS A 195 39.60 1.45 6.73
C LYS A 195 40.27 1.63 8.09
N ASP A 196 41.59 1.47 8.13
CA ASP A 196 42.39 1.64 9.36
C ASP A 196 41.87 0.80 10.56
N GLY A 197 41.35 -0.41 10.29
CA GLY A 197 40.77 -1.30 11.31
C GLY A 197 39.36 -0.92 11.79
N GLN A 198 38.73 0.10 11.19
CA GLN A 198 37.39 0.56 11.54
C GLN A 198 36.39 0.30 10.42
N LYS A 199 35.14 -0.03 10.77
CA LYS A 199 34.03 -0.23 9.82
C LYS A 199 33.28 1.08 9.60
N PHE A 200 33.06 1.42 8.34
CA PHE A 200 32.26 2.57 7.91
C PHE A 200 31.07 2.07 7.11
N LEU A 201 29.87 2.53 7.46
CA LEU A 201 28.64 2.17 6.76
C LEU A 201 28.32 3.22 5.69
N TRP A 202 27.99 2.78 4.48
CA TRP A 202 27.41 3.64 3.46
C TRP A 202 25.95 3.95 3.82
N ILE A 203 25.67 5.24 4.01
CA ILE A 203 24.33 5.75 4.27
C ILE A 203 23.86 6.57 3.07
N GLY A 204 22.71 6.23 2.52
CA GLY A 204 22.05 7.03 1.50
C GLY A 204 21.26 8.17 2.13
N LYS A 205 21.23 9.35 1.49
CA LYS A 205 20.22 10.36 1.76
C LYS A 205 19.18 10.34 0.65
N ARG A 206 17.91 10.16 1.02
CA ARG A 206 16.81 10.15 0.07
C ARG A 206 16.65 11.52 -0.55
N SER A 207 16.38 11.56 -1.86
CA SER A 207 16.06 12.80 -2.55
C SER A 207 14.84 13.48 -1.94
N ASP A 208 14.84 14.81 -1.89
CA ASP A 208 13.74 15.61 -1.34
C ASP A 208 12.45 15.52 -2.18
N VAL A 209 12.53 15.03 -3.43
CA VAL A 209 11.34 14.79 -4.27
C VAL A 209 10.74 13.39 -4.10
N LYS A 210 11.27 12.55 -3.20
CA LYS A 210 10.66 11.24 -2.91
C LYS A 210 9.29 11.42 -2.25
N GLN A 211 8.27 10.77 -2.80
CA GLN A 211 6.90 10.79 -2.26
C GLN A 211 6.80 10.34 -0.80
N THR A 212 7.65 9.39 -0.39
CA THR A 212 7.71 8.91 1.00
C THR A 212 9.07 9.20 1.60
N TYR A 213 9.06 9.75 2.82
CA TYR A 213 10.24 10.04 3.61
C TYR A 213 11.32 10.86 2.84
N PRO A 214 10.96 12.01 2.25
CA PRO A 214 11.92 12.88 1.55
C PRO A 214 13.02 13.37 2.51
N GLY A 215 14.26 13.45 2.01
CA GLY A 215 15.40 13.96 2.77
C GLY A 215 15.92 13.08 3.91
N MET A 216 15.24 11.97 4.23
CA MET A 216 15.61 11.05 5.31
C MET A 216 16.84 10.20 4.93
N LEU A 217 17.58 9.72 5.93
CA LEU A 217 18.63 8.73 5.73
C LEU A 217 18.04 7.34 5.46
N ASP A 218 18.75 6.54 4.68
CA ASP A 218 18.33 5.21 4.23
C ASP A 218 19.56 4.28 4.11
N HIS A 219 19.30 2.99 3.91
CA HIS A 219 20.33 2.01 3.56
C HIS A 219 21.00 2.36 2.22
N LEU A 220 22.15 1.73 1.93
CA LEU A 220 22.85 1.90 0.65
C LEU A 220 21.94 1.59 -0.54
N VAL A 221 21.19 0.49 -0.45
CA VAL A 221 20.11 0.16 -1.39
C VAL A 221 18.88 -0.30 -0.61
N ALA A 222 17.71 0.20 -1.01
CA ALA A 222 16.42 -0.20 -0.45
C ALA A 222 15.31 -0.10 -1.51
N GLY A 223 14.41 -1.08 -1.53
CA GLY A 223 13.31 -1.12 -2.49
C GLY A 223 12.18 -2.07 -2.09
N GLY A 224 10.98 -1.81 -2.60
CA GLY A 224 9.87 -2.76 -2.50
C GLY A 224 10.09 -3.93 -3.45
N LEU A 225 9.63 -5.12 -3.06
CA LEU A 225 9.63 -6.29 -3.91
C LEU A 225 8.34 -6.26 -4.74
N VAL A 226 8.52 -6.01 -6.04
CA VAL A 226 7.42 -5.93 -7.01
C VAL A 226 7.02 -7.31 -7.49
N CYS A 227 5.80 -7.44 -8.01
CA CYS A 227 5.38 -8.64 -8.70
C CYS A 227 6.19 -8.77 -9.99
N ILE A 228 7.03 -9.79 -10.08
CA ILE A 228 7.79 -10.10 -11.29
C ILE A 228 6.97 -11.12 -12.07
N PHE A 229 6.23 -10.68 -13.08
CA PHE A 229 5.91 -11.57 -14.19
C PHE A 229 7.21 -11.75 -14.98
N ILE A 230 7.79 -12.94 -14.94
CA ILE A 230 8.72 -13.34 -16.00
C ILE A 230 7.84 -13.53 -17.23
N LEU A 231 7.75 -12.48 -18.06
CA LEU A 231 7.17 -12.56 -19.40
C LEU A 231 8.02 -13.50 -20.25
#